data_AF-A0A209D707-F1
#
_entry.id   AF-A0A209D707-F1
#
_cell.length_a   1.000
_cell.length_b   1.000
_cell.length_c   1.000
_cell.angle_alpha   90.00
_cell.angle_beta   90.00
_cell.angle_gamma   90.00
#
_symmetry.space_group_name_H-M   'P 1'
#
loop_
_entity.id
_entity.type
_entity.pdbx_description
1 polymer ?
#
loop_
_entity_poly.entity_id
_entity_poly.type
_entity_poly.pdbx_seq_one_letter_code
_entity_poly.pdbx_strand_id
1 'polypeptide(L)'
;MIDVESYRDDLVRLGMHKVAHQDVTLVEHMFRACEILQDMKAAENICMAGLFHGAYGTEGLHNDDVELIPDSKRAEVRGIVGPDVEQVIFNFSVMSYASLGKSFRKVMRPNGMPELKDRRTGEDIPLDREQFLDILRMKLGDVLAHMPTQVGHTVLDMPTEFAGFWKVAAEYLGPDAINTWNTITGEELWIDPEES
;
A
#
# COMPACT_ATOMS: atom_id res chain seq x y z
N MET A 1 8.19 -14.51 -7.45
CA MET A 1 7.35 -13.55 -8.18
C MET A 1 5.94 -14.11 -8.15
N ILE A 2 5.02 -13.39 -7.50
CA ILE A 2 3.61 -13.72 -7.40
C ILE A 2 3.00 -13.60 -8.80
N ASP A 3 2.37 -14.68 -9.25
CA ASP A 3 1.52 -14.68 -10.44
C ASP A 3 0.13 -14.15 -10.05
N VAL A 4 -0.09 -12.86 -10.29
CA VAL A 4 -1.33 -12.16 -9.87
C VAL A 4 -2.59 -12.76 -10.51
N GLU A 5 -2.48 -13.30 -11.73
CA GLU A 5 -3.62 -13.90 -12.44
C GLU A 5 -4.12 -15.17 -11.74
N SER A 6 -3.22 -15.92 -11.10
CA SER A 6 -3.59 -17.12 -10.34
C SER A 6 -4.56 -16.83 -9.17
N TYR A 7 -4.63 -15.58 -8.71
CA TYR A 7 -5.49 -15.13 -7.60
C TYR A 7 -6.75 -14.40 -8.07
N ARG A 8 -6.98 -14.27 -9.38
CA ARG A 8 -8.14 -13.54 -9.91
C ARG A 8 -9.46 -14.04 -9.34
N ASP A 9 -9.65 -15.36 -9.31
CA ASP A 9 -10.88 -15.97 -8.80
C ASP A 9 -11.09 -15.71 -7.31
N ASP A 10 -10.01 -15.66 -6.54
CA ASP A 10 -10.05 -15.31 -5.11
C ASP A 10 -10.48 -13.84 -4.91
N LEU A 11 -9.91 -12.90 -5.66
CA LEU A 11 -10.30 -11.48 -5.59
C LEU A 11 -11.75 -11.28 -6.05
N VAL A 12 -12.19 -12.02 -7.07
CA VAL A 12 -13.58 -12.01 -7.52
C VAL A 12 -14.50 -12.56 -6.43
N ARG A 13 -14.14 -13.67 -5.80
CA ARG A 13 -14.91 -14.29 -4.70
C ARG A 13 -15.05 -13.34 -3.50
N LEU A 14 -13.99 -12.62 -3.16
CA LEU A 14 -14.01 -11.57 -2.11
C LEU A 14 -14.80 -10.32 -2.51
N GLY A 15 -15.34 -10.27 -3.74
CA GLY A 15 -16.22 -9.21 -4.20
C GLY A 15 -15.51 -7.97 -4.76
N MET A 16 -14.19 -8.00 -4.94
CA MET A 16 -13.43 -6.83 -5.37
C MET A 16 -13.82 -6.34 -6.77
N HIS A 17 -14.20 -7.25 -7.66
CA HIS A 17 -14.68 -6.91 -9.02
C HIS A 17 -15.93 -6.03 -9.05
N LYS A 18 -16.68 -5.92 -7.94
CA LYS A 18 -17.92 -5.13 -7.85
C LYS A 18 -17.66 -3.66 -7.52
N VAL A 19 -16.43 -3.30 -7.17
CA VAL A 19 -16.05 -1.95 -6.78
C VAL A 19 -15.49 -1.24 -8.01
N ALA A 20 -16.21 -0.23 -8.50
CA ALA A 20 -15.68 0.70 -9.48
C ALA A 20 -14.57 1.52 -8.83
N HIS A 21 -13.41 1.64 -9.48
CA HIS A 21 -12.25 2.31 -8.90
C HIS A 21 -11.55 3.18 -9.95
N GLN A 22 -11.86 4.48 -9.92
CA GLN A 22 -11.41 5.43 -10.95
C GLN A 22 -11.75 4.91 -12.36
N ASP A 23 -10.78 4.92 -13.27
CA ASP A 23 -10.93 4.52 -14.68
C ASP A 23 -10.71 3.01 -14.91
N VAL A 24 -10.43 2.22 -13.87
CA VAL A 24 -10.16 0.77 -13.95
C VAL A 24 -10.99 -0.03 -12.94
N THR A 25 -10.95 -1.36 -13.02
CA THR A 25 -11.53 -2.21 -11.97
C THR A 25 -10.63 -2.24 -10.74
N LEU A 26 -11.21 -2.46 -9.55
CA LEU A 26 -10.40 -2.64 -8.34
C LEU A 26 -9.43 -3.84 -8.46
N VAL A 27 -9.80 -4.88 -9.20
CA VAL A 27 -8.92 -6.04 -9.44
C VAL A 27 -7.67 -5.66 -10.23
N GLU A 28 -7.82 -4.85 -11.28
CA GLU A 28 -6.66 -4.35 -12.05
C GLU A 28 -5.77 -3.44 -11.20
N HIS A 29 -6.36 -2.61 -10.33
CA HIS A 29 -5.59 -1.82 -9.35
C HIS A 29 -4.80 -2.72 -8.39
N MET A 30 -5.42 -3.79 -7.87
CA MET A 30 -4.72 -4.74 -6.99
C MET A 30 -3.54 -5.42 -7.68
N PHE A 31 -3.71 -5.83 -8.94
CA PHE A 31 -2.65 -6.46 -9.73
C PHE A 31 -1.47 -5.52 -9.89
N ARG A 32 -1.77 -4.28 -10.28
CA ARG A 32 -0.76 -3.25 -10.46
C ARG A 32 -0.04 -2.93 -9.15
N ALA A 33 -0.76 -2.81 -8.03
CA ALA A 33 -0.13 -2.59 -6.73
C ALA A 33 0.85 -3.71 -6.37
N CYS A 34 0.49 -4.97 -6.63
CA CYS A 34 1.38 -6.12 -6.42
C CYS A 34 2.60 -6.08 -7.34
N GLU A 35 2.42 -5.79 -8.63
CA GLU A 35 3.53 -5.68 -9.60
C GLU A 35 4.52 -4.58 -9.21
N ILE A 36 4.03 -3.42 -8.77
CA ILE A 36 4.85 -2.31 -8.28
C ILE A 36 5.65 -2.73 -7.05
N LEU A 37 5.05 -3.44 -6.10
CA LEU A 37 5.76 -3.93 -4.91
C LEU A 37 6.83 -4.97 -5.26
N GLN A 38 6.57 -5.81 -6.26
CA GLN A 38 7.55 -6.77 -6.77
C GLN A 38 8.72 -6.07 -7.50
N ASP A 39 8.44 -4.97 -8.20
CA ASP A 39 9.47 -4.12 -8.81
C ASP A 39 10.37 -3.51 -7.73
N MET A 40 9.78 -2.99 -6.64
CA MET A 40 10.47 -2.50 -5.43
C MET A 40 11.18 -3.59 -4.61
N LYS A 41 11.20 -4.85 -5.06
CA LYS A 41 11.79 -6.00 -4.35
C LYS A 41 11.27 -6.19 -2.93
N ALA A 42 10.00 -5.80 -2.68
CA ALA A 42 9.37 -6.04 -1.40
C ALA A 42 9.31 -7.55 -1.10
N ALA A 43 9.27 -7.90 0.19
CA ALA A 43 9.10 -9.29 0.59
C ALA A 43 7.78 -9.86 0.04
N GLU A 44 7.75 -11.17 -0.23
CA GLU A 44 6.64 -11.82 -0.93
C GLU A 44 5.32 -11.68 -0.15
N ASN A 45 5.36 -11.77 1.19
CA ASN A 45 4.21 -11.52 2.05
C ASN A 45 3.66 -10.08 1.91
N ILE A 46 4.52 -9.09 1.65
CA ILE A 46 4.12 -7.69 1.45
C ILE A 46 3.54 -7.48 0.05
N CYS A 47 4.12 -8.13 -0.97
CA CYS A 47 3.52 -8.16 -2.31
C CYS A 47 2.12 -8.79 -2.28
N MET A 48 1.97 -9.91 -1.56
CA MET A 48 0.68 -10.59 -1.37
C MET A 48 -0.30 -9.71 -0.59
N ALA A 49 0.16 -9.02 0.47
CA ALA A 49 -0.67 -8.06 1.18
C ALA A 49 -1.12 -6.91 0.25
N GLY A 50 -0.26 -6.44 -0.65
CA GLY A 50 -0.59 -5.45 -1.66
C GLY A 50 -1.64 -5.94 -2.67
N LEU A 51 -1.57 -7.21 -3.10
CA LEU A 51 -2.57 -7.82 -3.98
C LEU A 51 -3.96 -7.92 -3.34
N PHE A 52 -4.04 -8.03 -2.01
CA PHE A 52 -5.29 -8.19 -1.27
C PHE A 52 -5.66 -6.97 -0.41
N HIS A 53 -4.96 -5.84 -0.52
CA HIS A 53 -5.10 -4.72 0.42
C HIS A 53 -6.50 -4.09 0.42
N GLY A 54 -7.24 -4.23 -0.68
CA GLY A 54 -8.62 -3.76 -0.80
C GLY A 54 -9.66 -4.67 -0.13
N ALA A 55 -9.28 -5.81 0.48
CA ALA A 55 -10.23 -6.83 0.93
C ALA A 55 -11.24 -6.31 1.95
N TYR A 56 -10.84 -5.35 2.78
CA TYR A 56 -11.70 -4.72 3.79
C TYR A 56 -12.04 -3.26 3.48
N GLY A 57 -11.66 -2.75 2.29
CA GLY A 57 -11.64 -1.32 2.01
C GLY A 57 -10.43 -0.63 2.67
N THR A 58 -10.25 0.66 2.38
CA THR A 58 -9.15 1.49 2.89
C THR A 58 -9.70 2.85 3.33
N GLU A 59 -8.88 3.76 3.87
CA GLU A 59 -9.36 5.12 4.16
C GLU A 59 -9.62 5.95 2.90
N GLY A 60 -8.89 5.67 1.81
CA GLY A 60 -9.11 6.32 0.51
C GLY A 60 -10.29 5.72 -0.29
N LEU A 61 -10.63 4.46 -0.06
CA LEU A 61 -11.86 3.85 -0.58
C LEU A 61 -12.98 4.15 0.42
N HIS A 62 -13.88 5.09 0.11
CA HIS A 62 -15.03 5.49 0.95
C HIS A 62 -16.11 4.39 1.11
N ASN A 63 -15.68 3.17 1.43
CA ASN A 63 -16.54 2.10 1.88
C ASN A 63 -16.64 2.23 3.40
N ASP A 64 -17.74 2.81 3.87
CA ASP A 64 -17.98 3.29 5.24
C ASP A 64 -18.03 2.19 6.33
N ASP A 65 -17.80 0.92 5.99
CA ASP A 65 -17.98 -0.23 6.89
C ASP A 65 -16.70 -0.75 7.56
N VAL A 66 -15.58 -0.01 7.50
CA VAL A 66 -14.32 -0.44 8.16
C VAL A 66 -14.50 -0.64 9.67
N GLU A 67 -15.44 0.09 10.28
CA GLU A 67 -15.75 -0.03 11.71
C GLU A 67 -16.33 -1.42 12.07
N LEU A 68 -16.85 -2.15 11.07
CA LEU A 68 -17.59 -3.40 11.23
C LEU A 68 -17.04 -4.56 10.37
N ILE A 69 -15.70 -4.66 10.20
CA ILE A 69 -15.10 -5.82 9.50
C ILE A 69 -15.46 -7.13 10.24
N PRO A 70 -16.29 -8.02 9.65
CA PRO A 70 -16.71 -9.23 10.35
C PRO A 70 -15.58 -10.25 10.46
N ASP A 71 -15.51 -10.95 11.59
CA ASP A 71 -14.51 -12.02 11.80
C ASP A 71 -14.59 -13.14 10.75
N SER A 72 -15.79 -13.42 10.23
CA SER A 72 -16.00 -14.38 9.14
C SER A 72 -15.31 -13.94 7.85
N LYS A 73 -15.37 -12.64 7.52
CA LYS A 73 -14.66 -12.07 6.38
C LYS A 73 -13.15 -12.14 6.59
N ARG A 74 -12.68 -11.88 7.82
CA ARG A 74 -11.27 -12.07 8.17
C ARG A 74 -10.81 -13.51 8.03
N ALA A 75 -11.64 -14.46 8.44
CA ALA A 75 -11.34 -15.89 8.31
C ALA A 75 -11.26 -16.33 6.85
N GLU A 76 -12.09 -15.77 5.96
CA GLU A 76 -12.05 -16.06 4.52
C GLU A 76 -10.72 -15.59 3.91
N VAL A 77 -10.30 -14.34 4.17
CA VAL A 77 -9.03 -13.80 3.68
C VAL A 77 -7.84 -14.60 4.25
N ARG A 78 -7.84 -14.88 5.56
CA ARG A 78 -6.82 -15.74 6.20
C ARG A 78 -6.70 -17.12 5.55
N GLY A 79 -7.81 -17.68 5.08
CA GLY A 79 -7.84 -18.97 4.38
C GLY A 79 -7.14 -18.95 3.02
N ILE A 80 -6.95 -17.76 2.42
CA ILE A 80 -6.31 -17.58 1.11
C ILE A 80 -4.84 -17.21 1.29
N VAL A 81 -4.56 -16.16 2.08
CA VAL A 81 -3.22 -15.56 2.16
C VAL A 81 -2.42 -15.96 3.40
N GLY A 82 -3.06 -16.67 4.34
CA GLY A 82 -2.48 -16.99 5.65
C GLY A 82 -2.66 -15.88 6.69
N PRO A 83 -2.44 -16.20 7.98
CA PRO A 83 -2.70 -15.26 9.09
C PRO A 83 -1.78 -14.04 9.09
N ASP A 84 -0.50 -14.21 8.78
CA ASP A 84 0.47 -13.12 8.88
C ASP A 84 0.24 -12.06 7.80
N VAL A 85 -0.01 -12.49 6.56
CA VAL A 85 -0.36 -11.59 5.44
C VAL A 85 -1.70 -10.90 5.71
N GLU A 86 -2.69 -11.63 6.22
CA GLU A 86 -3.99 -11.03 6.55
C GLU A 86 -3.88 -9.97 7.64
N GLN A 87 -3.01 -10.14 8.63
CA GLN A 87 -2.82 -9.13 9.66
C GLN A 87 -2.23 -7.84 9.09
N VAL A 88 -1.33 -7.93 8.09
CA VAL A 88 -0.82 -6.77 7.36
C VAL A 88 -1.93 -6.08 6.57
N ILE A 89 -2.74 -6.84 5.83
CA ILE A 89 -3.91 -6.32 5.09
C ILE A 89 -4.88 -5.61 6.02
N PHE A 90 -5.17 -6.22 7.17
CA PHE A 90 -6.05 -5.65 8.19
C PHE A 90 -5.50 -4.32 8.71
N ASN A 91 -4.23 -4.29 9.13
CA ASN A 91 -3.57 -3.07 9.62
C ASN A 91 -3.59 -1.97 8.56
N PHE A 92 -3.30 -2.29 7.29
CA PHE A 92 -3.38 -1.34 6.18
C PHE A 92 -4.81 -0.79 5.96
N SER A 93 -5.83 -1.62 6.15
CA SER A 93 -7.24 -1.23 5.96
C SER A 93 -7.75 -0.29 7.06
N VAL A 94 -7.26 -0.48 8.29
CA VAL A 94 -7.71 0.26 9.49
C VAL A 94 -6.75 1.37 9.90
N MET A 95 -5.57 1.51 9.29
CA MET A 95 -4.66 2.60 9.65
C MET A 95 -5.25 3.98 9.30
N SER A 96 -4.90 4.98 10.10
CA SER A 96 -5.15 6.38 9.81
C SER A 96 -4.03 6.99 8.96
N TYR A 97 -4.38 7.53 7.80
CA TYR A 97 -3.46 8.23 6.89
C TYR A 97 -2.86 9.48 7.56
N ALA A 98 -3.62 10.16 8.42
CA ALA A 98 -3.13 11.29 9.21
C ALA A 98 -2.00 10.89 10.19
N SER A 99 -2.00 9.63 10.67
CA SER A 99 -0.96 9.10 11.56
C SER A 99 0.27 8.57 10.81
N LEU A 100 0.12 8.20 9.53
CA LEU A 100 1.21 7.66 8.70
C LEU A 100 2.38 8.65 8.59
N GLY A 101 2.09 9.89 8.18
CA GLY A 101 3.14 10.91 8.04
C GLY A 101 3.81 11.32 9.36
N LYS A 102 3.06 11.28 10.48
CA LYS A 102 3.61 11.52 11.83
C LYS A 102 4.54 10.39 12.25
N SER A 103 4.15 9.14 12.00
CA SER A 103 4.94 7.95 12.28
C SER A 103 6.22 7.92 11.46
N PHE A 104 6.14 8.25 10.17
CA PHE A 104 7.32 8.32 9.31
C PHE A 104 8.35 9.34 9.82
N ARG A 105 7.91 10.54 10.20
CA ARG A 105 8.79 11.55 10.82
C ARG A 105 9.45 11.09 12.12
N LYS A 106 8.80 10.22 12.89
CA LYS A 106 9.41 9.62 14.08
C LYS A 106 10.45 8.59 13.68
N VAL A 107 10.11 7.68 12.78
CA VAL A 107 11.01 6.64 12.26
C VAL A 107 12.28 7.22 11.60
N MET A 108 12.20 8.38 10.97
CA MET A 108 13.41 9.06 10.45
C MET A 108 14.41 9.49 11.54
N ARG A 109 14.00 9.58 12.80
CA ARG A 109 14.90 9.91 13.91
C ARG A 109 15.63 8.66 14.39
N PRO A 110 16.87 8.77 14.89
CA PRO A 110 17.56 7.66 15.54
C PRO A 110 16.70 7.07 16.66
N ASN A 111 16.49 5.74 16.64
CA ASN A 111 15.65 5.00 17.60
C ASN A 111 14.18 5.42 17.67
N GLY A 112 13.68 6.18 16.69
CA GLY A 112 12.28 6.57 16.65
C GLY A 112 11.37 5.40 16.28
N MET A 113 10.29 5.25 17.04
CA MET A 113 9.25 4.25 16.81
C MET A 113 8.02 4.86 16.11
N PRO A 114 7.33 4.08 15.27
CA PRO A 114 6.07 4.51 14.66
C PRO A 114 4.95 4.61 15.70
N GLU A 115 3.95 5.43 15.40
CA GLU A 115 2.70 5.57 16.19
C GLU A 115 1.53 5.62 15.21
N LEU A 116 1.40 4.54 14.44
CA LEU A 116 0.33 4.40 13.47
C LEU A 116 -0.97 4.11 14.21
N LYS A 117 -2.03 4.86 13.93
CA LYS A 117 -3.29 4.76 14.65
C LYS A 117 -4.28 3.88 13.90
N ASP A 118 -5.03 3.06 14.63
CA ASP A 118 -6.25 2.43 14.12
C ASP A 118 -7.35 3.49 14.09
N ARG A 119 -7.90 3.78 12.91
CA ARG A 119 -8.91 4.83 12.70
C ARG A 119 -10.25 4.51 13.34
N ARG A 120 -10.50 3.25 13.70
CA ARG A 120 -11.76 2.79 14.33
C ARG A 120 -11.76 3.01 15.83
N THR A 121 -10.59 2.90 16.46
CA THR A 121 -10.46 2.96 17.93
C THR A 121 -9.69 4.18 18.41
N GLY A 122 -8.84 4.76 17.58
CA GLY A 122 -7.88 5.80 17.96
C GLY A 122 -6.62 5.26 18.67
N GLU A 123 -6.54 3.96 18.89
CA GLU A 123 -5.41 3.30 19.55
C GLU A 123 -4.21 3.13 18.61
N ASP A 124 -3.03 2.88 19.18
CA ASP A 124 -1.85 2.52 18.38
C ASP A 124 -1.98 1.11 17.81
N ILE A 125 -1.68 0.97 16.52
CA ILE A 125 -1.41 -0.32 15.90
C ILE A 125 0.01 -0.72 16.34
N PRO A 126 0.17 -1.86 17.05
CA PRO A 126 1.46 -2.26 17.57
C PRO A 126 2.35 -2.76 16.42
N LEU A 127 3.19 -1.87 15.90
CA LEU A 127 4.17 -2.16 14.85
C LEU A 127 5.56 -1.83 15.35
N ASP A 128 6.52 -2.69 15.03
CA ASP A 128 7.92 -2.31 15.06
C ASP A 128 8.28 -1.44 13.84
N ARG A 129 9.55 -1.07 13.77
CA ARG A 129 10.08 -0.23 12.70
C ARG A 129 10.00 -0.89 11.33
N GLU A 130 10.34 -2.17 11.21
CA GLU A 130 10.36 -2.89 9.93
C GLU A 130 8.94 -3.08 9.42
N GLN A 131 8.02 -3.49 10.30
CA GLN A 131 6.60 -3.64 9.98
C GLN A 131 5.97 -2.32 9.52
N PHE A 132 6.35 -1.19 10.13
CA PHE A 132 5.91 0.11 9.64
C PHE A 132 6.48 0.47 8.26
N LEU A 133 7.74 0.15 8.00
CA LEU A 133 8.35 0.38 6.69
C LEU A 133 7.72 -0.48 5.60
N ASP A 134 7.26 -1.68 5.93
CA ASP A 134 6.48 -2.52 5.03
C ASP A 134 5.12 -1.89 4.71
N ILE A 135 4.40 -1.36 5.70
CA ILE A 135 3.15 -0.60 5.49
C ILE A 135 3.40 0.67 4.66
N LEU A 136 4.51 1.38 4.90
CA LEU A 136 4.90 2.56 4.13
C LEU A 136 5.17 2.19 2.67
N ARG A 137 5.90 1.08 2.42
CA ARG A 137 6.19 0.56 1.08
C ARG A 137 4.90 0.13 0.37
N MET A 138 4.00 -0.57 1.06
CA MET A 138 2.66 -0.89 0.54
C MET A 138 1.90 0.37 0.15
N LYS A 139 1.92 1.41 0.98
CA LYS A 139 1.16 2.63 0.70
C LYS A 139 1.78 3.42 -0.45
N LEU A 140 3.10 3.43 -0.60
CA LEU A 140 3.76 3.98 -1.78
C LEU A 140 3.35 3.21 -3.05
N GLY A 141 3.34 1.87 -3.00
CA GLY A 141 2.89 1.03 -4.11
C GLY A 141 1.43 1.30 -4.50
N ASP A 142 0.54 1.43 -3.51
CA ASP A 142 -0.86 1.81 -3.70
C ASP A 142 -0.98 3.20 -4.37
N VAL A 143 -0.23 4.20 -3.91
CA VAL A 143 -0.23 5.55 -4.51
C VAL A 143 0.25 5.53 -5.96
N LEU A 144 1.34 4.82 -6.25
CA LEU A 144 1.86 4.71 -7.62
C LEU A 144 0.92 3.91 -8.53
N ALA A 145 0.15 2.95 -7.99
CA ALA A 145 -0.84 2.19 -8.75
C ALA A 145 -2.04 3.05 -9.20
N HIS A 146 -2.32 4.18 -8.54
CA HIS A 146 -3.33 5.15 -8.98
C HIS A 146 -2.86 6.10 -10.09
N MET A 147 -1.56 6.19 -10.36
CA MET A 147 -1.02 7.08 -11.41
C MET A 147 -1.45 6.58 -12.80
N PRO A 148 -1.89 7.39 -13.75
CA PRO A 148 -2.31 6.88 -15.06
C PRO A 148 -1.16 6.16 -15.79
N THR A 149 -1.44 5.04 -16.46
CA THR A 149 -0.45 4.28 -17.26
C THR A 149 -0.15 4.93 -18.62
N GLN A 150 -0.99 5.86 -19.06
CA GLN A 150 -0.80 6.65 -20.28
C GLN A 150 -0.98 8.14 -19.96
N VAL A 151 -0.08 8.98 -20.47
CA VAL A 151 -0.17 10.45 -20.34
C VAL A 151 -1.29 10.96 -21.25
N GLY A 152 -2.54 10.80 -20.81
CA GLY A 152 -3.72 11.38 -21.44
C GLY A 152 -4.05 12.72 -20.77
N HIS A 153 -4.03 13.80 -21.54
CA HIS A 153 -4.28 15.17 -21.10
C HIS A 153 -5.72 15.38 -20.59
N THR A 154 -6.13 14.90 -19.41
CA THR A 154 -7.33 15.43 -18.70
C THR A 154 -7.61 14.91 -17.29
N VAL A 155 -6.84 14.00 -16.71
CA VAL A 155 -7.17 13.45 -15.38
C VAL A 155 -6.33 14.12 -14.29
N LEU A 156 -7.01 14.55 -13.22
CA LEU A 156 -6.53 15.32 -12.08
C LEU A 156 -5.02 15.23 -11.79
N ASP A 157 -4.42 16.40 -11.58
CA ASP A 157 -3.08 16.67 -11.08
C ASP A 157 -2.93 16.18 -9.61
N MET A 158 -3.05 14.87 -9.39
CA MET A 158 -2.81 14.21 -8.11
C MET A 158 -1.33 14.10 -7.65
N PRO A 159 -0.28 14.53 -8.40
CA PRO A 159 1.08 14.52 -7.86
C PRO A 159 1.46 15.77 -7.04
N THR A 160 0.92 16.96 -7.31
CA THR A 160 1.61 18.19 -6.88
C THR A 160 1.56 18.47 -5.37
N GLU A 161 0.51 18.06 -4.65
CA GLU A 161 0.44 18.25 -3.19
C GLU A 161 1.04 17.07 -2.38
N PHE A 162 1.16 15.88 -2.97
CA PHE A 162 1.61 14.67 -2.27
C PHE A 162 3.00 14.15 -2.71
N ALA A 163 3.55 14.64 -3.83
CA ALA A 163 4.85 14.20 -4.34
C ALA A 163 5.97 14.40 -3.31
N GLY A 164 5.97 15.51 -2.56
CA GLY A 164 7.04 15.80 -1.60
C GLY A 164 7.15 14.75 -0.48
N PHE A 165 6.03 14.27 0.06
CA PHE A 165 6.06 13.23 1.08
C PHE A 165 6.50 11.88 0.49
N TRP A 166 5.93 11.50 -0.66
CA TRP A 166 6.19 10.19 -1.27
C TRP A 166 7.58 10.07 -1.89
N LYS A 167 8.15 11.18 -2.39
CA LYS A 167 9.55 11.27 -2.78
C LYS A 167 10.48 10.94 -1.62
N VAL A 168 10.29 11.61 -0.48
CA VAL A 168 11.11 11.35 0.73
C VAL A 168 10.89 9.92 1.24
N ALA A 169 9.66 9.40 1.16
CA ALA A 169 9.38 8.01 1.51
C ALA A 169 10.11 7.02 0.58
N ALA A 170 10.11 7.25 -0.73
CA ALA A 170 10.82 6.42 -1.71
C ALA A 170 12.34 6.44 -1.47
N GLU A 171 12.91 7.64 -1.27
CA GLU A 171 14.32 7.81 -0.92
C GLU A 171 14.69 7.03 0.35
N TYR A 172 13.83 7.11 1.37
CA TYR A 172 14.04 6.40 2.64
C TYR A 172 13.89 4.87 2.55
N LEU A 173 13.04 4.39 1.65
CA LEU A 173 12.80 2.95 1.44
C LEU A 173 13.91 2.28 0.63
N GLY A 174 14.80 3.07 0.03
CA GLY A 174 16.04 2.62 -0.61
C GLY A 174 16.00 2.56 -2.14
N PRO A 175 17.10 2.07 -2.76
CA PRO A 175 17.31 2.14 -4.20
C PRO A 175 16.21 1.51 -5.05
N ASP A 176 15.63 0.38 -4.62
CA ASP A 176 14.56 -0.29 -5.37
C ASP A 176 13.29 0.58 -5.43
N ALA A 177 12.92 1.24 -4.33
CA ALA A 177 11.78 2.15 -4.30
C ALA A 177 12.01 3.40 -5.16
N ILE A 178 13.24 3.93 -5.16
CA ILE A 178 13.66 5.03 -6.05
C ILE A 178 13.55 4.62 -7.52
N ASN A 179 14.07 3.45 -7.90
CA ASN A 179 14.03 2.98 -9.28
C ASN A 179 12.59 2.80 -9.79
N THR A 180 11.72 2.21 -8.98
CA THR A 180 10.30 2.07 -9.32
C THR A 180 9.61 3.43 -9.42
N TRP A 181 9.88 4.36 -8.49
CA TRP A 181 9.37 5.74 -8.56
C TRP A 181 9.76 6.42 -9.87
N ASN A 182 11.05 6.40 -10.22
CA ASN A 182 11.56 7.05 -11.42
C ASN A 182 10.94 6.47 -12.69
N THR A 183 10.76 5.14 -12.73
CA THR A 183 10.15 4.44 -13.85
C THR A 183 8.69 4.84 -14.06
N ILE A 184 7.92 4.99 -12.97
CA ILE A 184 6.48 5.27 -13.03
C ILE A 184 6.19 6.76 -13.24
N THR A 185 6.94 7.63 -12.56
CA THR A 185 6.70 9.08 -12.58
C THR A 185 7.41 9.79 -13.71
N GLY A 186 8.49 9.21 -14.24
CA GLY A 186 9.41 9.89 -15.17
C GLY A 186 10.24 11.01 -14.51
N GLU A 187 10.16 11.18 -13.19
CA GLU A 187 10.99 12.11 -12.43
C GLU A 187 12.25 11.40 -11.93
N GLU A 188 13.42 12.03 -12.07
CA GLU A 188 14.66 11.48 -11.51
C GLU A 188 14.79 11.84 -10.02
N LEU A 189 14.62 10.84 -9.15
CA LEU A 189 15.16 10.85 -7.79
C LEU A 189 16.61 10.39 -7.81
N TRP A 190 17.43 11.05 -7.00
CA TRP A 190 18.87 10.79 -6.93
C TRP A 190 19.12 9.60 -6.00
N ILE A 191 19.88 8.61 -6.48
CA ILE A 191 20.43 7.54 -5.65
C ILE A 191 21.76 8.07 -5.12
N ASP A 192 21.86 8.32 -3.81
CA ASP A 192 23.16 8.66 -3.21
C ASP A 192 24.07 7.41 -3.30
N PRO A 193 25.23 7.46 -3.96
CA PRO A 193 26.07 6.28 -4.19
C PRO A 193 26.68 5.64 -2.93
N GLU A 194 26.46 6.18 -1.74
CA GLU A 194 27.15 5.76 -0.51
C GLU A 194 26.25 5.01 0.48
N GLU A 195 25.73 3.84 0.12
CA GLU A 195 25.54 2.71 1.08
C GLU A 195 25.71 1.39 0.31
N SER A 196 26.97 0.97 0.11
CA SER A 196 27.36 -0.37 -0.35
C SER A 196 28.32 -1.03 0.62
#